data_AF-A0AAD6VT09-F1
#
_entry.id   AF-A0AAD6VT09-F1
#
_cell.length_a   1.000
_cell.length_b   1.000
_cell.length_c   1.000
_cell.angle_alpha   90.00
_cell.angle_beta   90.00
_cell.angle_gamma   90.00
#
_symmetry.space_group_name_H-M   'P 1'
#
loop_
_entity.id
_entity.type
_entity.pdbx_description
1 polymer ?
#
loop_
_entity_poly.entity_id
_entity_poly.type
_entity_poly.pdbx_seq_one_letter_code
_entity_poly.pdbx_strand_id
1 'polypeptide(L)'
;MRNAARCLHAFGAASRYPDIHVYPGAAKPLLHPAKHEPEIHGVDGLGGVDGLPDPDSPEAARWFAKDPDGVHVRALDGLSRAVRQTWNNGSGRKVSIVSSGPMTNIALFVVVYPELLEAVEEFVSHTAQIVLDTPVKKTMIPLNVTHTAIVTRAIHARLRSPSSPPQDPNAPLPNAATNLRHTLSTLISFFADTYKDTFGFNDGPPLHDALTVAYGTYRASRTYFQRTTNSRSLPSHD
;
A
#
# COMPACT_ATOMS: atom_id res chain seq x y z
N MET A 1 -8.84 -8.72 -4.08
CA MET A 1 -9.49 -7.78 -3.14
C MET A 1 -9.57 -8.32 -1.72
N ARG A 2 -10.04 -9.55 -1.51
CA ARG A 2 -10.21 -10.17 -0.18
C ARG A 2 -8.93 -10.14 0.68
N ASN A 3 -7.76 -10.25 0.05
CA ASN A 3 -6.46 -10.16 0.71
C ASN A 3 -6.22 -8.86 1.50
N ALA A 4 -6.69 -7.70 1.01
CA ALA A 4 -6.55 -6.44 1.75
C ALA A 4 -7.26 -6.49 3.11
N ALA A 5 -8.49 -7.02 3.13
CA ALA A 5 -9.28 -7.18 4.34
C ALA A 5 -8.67 -8.19 5.32
N ARG A 6 -8.17 -9.32 4.80
CA ARG A 6 -7.45 -10.33 5.61
C ARG A 6 -6.21 -9.72 6.28
N CYS A 7 -5.43 -8.94 5.54
CA CYS A 7 -4.26 -8.25 6.08
C CYS A 7 -4.63 -7.20 7.14
N LEU A 8 -5.68 -6.39 6.92
CA LEU A 8 -6.14 -5.41 7.92
C LEU A 8 -6.55 -6.07 9.23
N HIS A 9 -7.19 -7.24 9.15
CA HIS A 9 -7.48 -8.04 10.34
C HIS A 9 -6.20 -8.51 11.02
N ALA A 10 -5.30 -9.19 10.30
CA ALA A 10 -4.06 -9.74 10.85
C ALA A 10 -3.14 -8.67 11.46
N PHE A 11 -3.17 -7.44 10.94
CA PHE A 11 -2.33 -6.33 11.40
C PHE A 11 -2.93 -5.57 12.59
N GLY A 12 -4.06 -6.04 13.13
CA GLY A 12 -4.69 -5.47 14.31
C GLY A 12 -5.23 -4.05 14.09
N ALA A 13 -5.59 -3.70 12.85
CA ALA A 13 -5.97 -2.33 12.50
C ALA A 13 -7.27 -1.88 13.20
N ALA A 14 -8.17 -2.79 13.58
CA ALA A 14 -9.51 -2.42 14.04
C ALA A 14 -9.54 -1.64 15.35
N SER A 15 -8.60 -1.89 16.27
CA SER A 15 -8.53 -1.15 17.54
C SER A 15 -7.81 0.19 17.42
N ARG A 16 -6.99 0.38 16.38
CA ARG A 16 -6.15 1.58 16.20
C ARG A 16 -6.65 2.51 15.10
N TYR A 17 -7.36 1.97 14.12
CA TYR A 17 -7.76 2.66 12.90
C TYR A 17 -9.17 2.21 12.47
N PRO A 18 -10.21 2.53 13.25
CA PRO A 18 -11.58 2.07 12.99
C PRO A 18 -12.16 2.61 11.67
N ASP A 19 -11.65 3.73 11.18
CA ASP A 19 -12.13 4.40 9.96
C ASP A 19 -11.49 3.87 8.67
N ILE A 20 -10.65 2.83 8.75
CA ILE A 20 -10.07 2.20 7.57
C ILE A 20 -11.07 1.21 6.98
N HIS A 21 -11.37 1.39 5.69
CA HIS A 21 -12.23 0.49 4.93
C HIS A 21 -11.60 0.05 3.62
N VAL A 22 -12.06 -1.10 3.12
CA VAL A 22 -11.68 -1.65 1.82
C VAL A 22 -12.84 -1.40 0.84
N TYR A 23 -12.52 -0.83 -0.31
CA TYR A 23 -13.50 -0.50 -1.35
C TYR A 23 -13.19 -1.30 -2.63
N PRO A 24 -14.16 -2.02 -3.23
CA PRO A 24 -13.91 -2.76 -4.46
C PRO A 24 -13.64 -1.83 -5.64
N GLY A 25 -12.47 -2.00 -6.26
CA GLY A 25 -12.09 -1.28 -7.48
C GLY A 25 -12.64 -1.91 -8.77
N ALA A 26 -12.26 -1.31 -9.90
CA ALA A 26 -12.53 -1.84 -11.23
C ALA A 26 -12.01 -3.27 -11.38
N ALA A 27 -12.85 -4.15 -11.94
CA ALA A 27 -12.53 -5.57 -12.11
C ALA A 27 -11.66 -5.86 -13.36
N LYS A 28 -11.54 -4.90 -14.28
CA LYS A 28 -10.80 -5.03 -15.53
C LYS A 28 -9.99 -3.76 -15.81
N PRO A 29 -8.87 -3.84 -16.54
CA PRO A 29 -8.16 -2.67 -17.04
C PRO A 29 -9.04 -1.85 -18.00
N LEU A 30 -8.66 -0.58 -18.23
CA LEU A 30 -9.43 0.32 -19.11
C LEU A 30 -9.39 -0.08 -20.58
N LEU A 31 -8.21 -0.46 -21.08
CA LEU A 31 -7.97 -0.66 -22.51
C LEU A 31 -7.46 -2.06 -22.86
N HIS A 32 -6.66 -2.66 -21.97
CA HIS A 32 -6.00 -3.93 -22.24
C HIS A 32 -6.69 -5.11 -21.55
N PRO A 33 -6.50 -6.34 -22.07
CA PRO A 33 -6.87 -7.56 -21.35
C PRO A 33 -6.23 -7.61 -19.96
N ALA A 34 -6.93 -8.21 -19.01
CA ALA A 34 -6.39 -8.42 -17.67
C ALA A 34 -5.21 -9.40 -17.73
N LYS A 35 -4.07 -8.99 -17.17
CA LYS A 35 -2.91 -9.85 -16.94
C LYS A 35 -2.82 -10.14 -15.44
N HIS A 36 -2.64 -11.42 -15.11
CA HIS A 36 -2.38 -11.89 -13.76
C HIS A 36 -1.03 -12.62 -13.78
N GLU A 37 -0.29 -12.56 -12.68
CA GLU A 37 1.04 -13.18 -12.56
C GLU A 37 1.05 -14.16 -11.37
N PRO A 38 0.28 -15.25 -11.45
CA PRO A 38 0.21 -16.28 -10.40
C PRO A 38 1.55 -16.98 -10.20
N GLU A 39 2.40 -17.04 -11.24
CA GLU A 39 3.77 -17.51 -11.15
C GLU A 39 4.62 -16.64 -10.22
N ILE A 40 4.31 -15.34 -10.09
CA ILE A 40 5.04 -14.41 -9.22
C ILE A 40 4.44 -14.34 -7.81
N HIS A 41 3.10 -14.32 -7.70
CA HIS A 41 2.40 -13.98 -6.46
C HIS A 41 1.60 -15.15 -5.86
N GLY A 42 1.64 -16.33 -6.47
CA GLY A 42 0.80 -17.47 -6.11
C GLY A 42 -0.64 -17.33 -6.64
N VAL A 43 -1.35 -18.45 -6.70
CA VAL A 43 -2.73 -18.52 -7.23
C VAL A 43 -3.74 -17.68 -6.43
N ASP A 44 -3.49 -17.49 -5.14
CA ASP A 44 -4.30 -16.66 -4.24
C ASP A 44 -3.81 -15.20 -4.17
N GLY A 45 -2.72 -14.88 -4.85
CA GLY A 45 -2.06 -13.58 -4.85
C GLY A 45 -1.26 -13.26 -3.57
N LEU A 46 -1.06 -14.24 -2.67
CA LEU A 46 -0.23 -14.10 -1.47
C LEU A 46 0.71 -15.30 -1.24
N GLY A 47 0.84 -16.19 -2.21
CA GLY A 47 1.76 -17.32 -2.12
C GLY A 47 1.40 -18.38 -1.08
N GLY A 48 0.12 -18.52 -0.72
CA GLY A 48 -0.30 -19.48 0.32
C GLY A 48 0.17 -19.09 1.73
N VAL A 49 0.26 -17.79 2.00
CA VAL A 49 0.69 -17.23 3.30
C VAL A 49 -0.07 -17.84 4.49
N ASP A 50 0.68 -18.13 5.56
CA ASP A 50 0.15 -18.67 6.81
C ASP A 50 -0.27 -17.56 7.80
N GLY A 51 -1.30 -17.83 8.61
CA GLY A 51 -1.76 -16.96 9.69
C GLY A 51 -2.73 -15.84 9.27
N LEU A 52 -3.21 -15.85 8.02
CA LEU A 52 -4.33 -15.00 7.60
C LEU A 52 -5.69 -15.69 7.83
N PRO A 53 -6.74 -14.95 8.20
CA PRO A 53 -8.08 -15.52 8.30
C PRO A 53 -8.57 -16.03 6.94
N ASP A 54 -9.60 -16.86 6.96
CA ASP A 54 -10.28 -17.28 5.73
C ASP A 54 -10.79 -16.05 4.94
N PRO A 55 -10.66 -16.04 3.60
CA PRO A 55 -11.11 -14.93 2.77
C PRO A 55 -12.61 -14.60 2.87
N ASP A 56 -13.45 -15.56 3.26
CA ASP A 56 -14.89 -15.43 3.46
C ASP A 56 -15.29 -15.28 4.93
N SER A 57 -14.31 -15.13 5.84
CA SER A 57 -14.59 -15.00 7.27
C SER A 57 -15.30 -13.68 7.61
N PRO A 58 -16.16 -13.63 8.66
CA PRO A 58 -16.78 -12.39 9.13
C PRO A 58 -15.76 -11.28 9.48
N GLU A 59 -14.58 -11.68 9.98
CA GLU A 59 -13.49 -10.80 10.34
C GLU A 59 -12.86 -10.11 9.13
N ALA A 60 -12.83 -10.78 7.97
CA ALA A 60 -12.45 -10.17 6.71
C ALA A 60 -13.60 -9.33 6.13
N ALA A 61 -14.82 -9.86 6.13
CA ALA A 61 -16.00 -9.20 5.54
C ALA A 61 -16.31 -7.83 6.16
N ARG A 62 -16.07 -7.65 7.47
CA ARG A 62 -16.33 -6.38 8.19
C ARG A 62 -15.56 -5.18 7.64
N TRP A 63 -14.42 -5.40 6.99
CA TRP A 63 -13.56 -4.32 6.51
C TRP A 63 -14.08 -3.65 5.26
N PHE A 64 -15.00 -4.29 4.55
CA PHE A 64 -15.53 -3.74 3.32
C PHE A 64 -16.54 -2.64 3.63
N ALA A 65 -16.35 -1.46 3.04
CA ALA A 65 -17.33 -0.38 3.15
C ALA A 65 -18.66 -0.82 2.52
N LYS A 66 -19.75 -0.56 3.23
CA LYS A 66 -21.12 -0.81 2.78
C LYS A 66 -21.95 0.47 2.88
N ASP A 67 -22.90 0.62 1.98
CA ASP A 67 -23.94 1.65 2.05
C ASP A 67 -25.06 1.22 3.02
N PRO A 68 -26.09 2.07 3.27
CA PRO A 68 -27.19 1.74 4.17
C PRO A 68 -27.99 0.50 3.76
N ASP A 69 -27.97 0.12 2.48
CA ASP A 69 -28.65 -1.07 1.95
C ASP A 69 -27.76 -2.33 2.07
N GLY A 70 -26.56 -2.19 2.62
CA GLY A 70 -25.61 -3.29 2.82
C GLY A 70 -24.78 -3.64 1.59
N VAL A 71 -24.86 -2.85 0.51
CA VAL A 71 -24.13 -3.05 -0.74
C VAL A 71 -22.74 -2.44 -0.64
N HIS A 72 -21.74 -3.10 -1.22
CA HIS A 72 -20.37 -2.62 -1.19
C HIS A 72 -20.20 -1.28 -1.91
N VAL A 73 -19.66 -0.27 -1.21
CA VAL A 73 -19.30 1.02 -1.79
C VAL A 73 -18.10 0.86 -2.72
N ARG A 74 -18.20 1.31 -3.97
CA ARG A 74 -17.14 1.17 -4.98
C ARG A 74 -15.97 2.09 -4.68
N ALA A 75 -14.77 1.69 -5.10
CA ALA A 75 -13.53 2.46 -4.84
C ALA A 75 -13.58 3.89 -5.38
N LEU A 76 -14.28 4.12 -6.50
CA LEU A 76 -14.44 5.43 -7.09
C LEU A 76 -15.26 6.37 -6.17
N ASP A 77 -16.34 5.86 -5.57
CA ASP A 77 -17.17 6.59 -4.60
C ASP A 77 -16.43 6.80 -3.28
N GLY A 78 -15.75 5.76 -2.80
CA GLY A 78 -14.93 5.84 -1.58
C GLY A 78 -13.83 6.90 -1.72
N LEU A 79 -13.12 6.90 -2.86
CA LEU A 79 -12.05 7.86 -3.14
C LEU A 79 -12.59 9.29 -3.25
N SER A 80 -13.68 9.52 -4.00
CA SER A 80 -14.25 10.86 -4.15
C SER A 80 -14.76 11.42 -2.82
N ARG A 81 -15.42 10.59 -1.99
CA ARG A 81 -15.86 10.96 -0.64
C ARG A 81 -14.68 11.33 0.25
N ALA A 82 -13.64 10.47 0.31
CA ALA A 82 -12.46 10.73 1.13
C ALA A 82 -11.74 12.02 0.72
N VAL A 83 -11.60 12.29 -0.58
CA VAL A 83 -11.00 13.53 -1.10
C VAL A 83 -11.83 14.76 -0.73
N ARG A 84 -13.16 14.73 -0.98
CA ARG A 84 -14.05 15.84 -0.62
C ARG A 84 -14.03 16.15 0.87
N GLN A 85 -14.14 15.12 1.71
CA GLN A 85 -14.15 15.27 3.17
C GLN A 85 -12.83 15.84 3.69
N THR A 86 -11.70 15.32 3.20
CA THR A 86 -10.38 15.75 3.70
C THR A 86 -10.04 17.17 3.25
N TRP A 87 -10.40 17.54 2.01
CA TRP A 87 -10.13 18.85 1.44
C TRP A 87 -11.12 19.92 1.88
N ASN A 88 -12.37 19.54 2.16
CA ASN A 88 -13.44 20.39 2.67
C ASN A 88 -13.50 21.77 1.97
N ASN A 89 -13.68 21.76 0.65
CA ASN A 89 -13.76 22.96 -0.20
C ASN A 89 -12.62 23.96 0.02
N GLY A 90 -11.39 23.46 0.20
CA GLY A 90 -10.18 24.27 0.37
C GLY A 90 -9.83 24.63 1.81
N SER A 91 -10.74 24.40 2.77
CA SER A 91 -10.45 24.65 4.20
C SER A 91 -9.66 23.53 4.87
N GLY A 92 -9.70 22.32 4.27
CA GLY A 92 -8.99 21.14 4.74
C GLY A 92 -7.64 20.93 4.04
N ARG A 93 -7.11 19.70 4.14
CA ARG A 93 -5.83 19.34 3.51
C ARG A 93 -6.05 18.67 2.18
N LYS A 94 -5.15 18.90 1.23
CA LYS A 94 -5.07 18.08 0.02
C LYS A 94 -4.67 16.65 0.37
N VAL A 95 -5.11 15.69 -0.45
CA VAL A 95 -4.88 14.25 -0.25
C VAL A 95 -3.71 13.78 -1.10
N SER A 96 -2.81 12.99 -0.52
CA SER A 96 -1.81 12.21 -1.27
C SER A 96 -2.36 10.82 -1.54
N ILE A 97 -2.29 10.36 -2.79
CA ILE A 97 -2.83 9.06 -3.21
C ILE A 97 -1.65 8.17 -3.59
N VAL A 98 -1.50 7.05 -2.86
CA VAL A 98 -0.47 6.04 -3.12
C VAL A 98 -1.08 4.89 -3.91
N SER A 99 -0.49 4.55 -5.05
CA SER A 99 -0.86 3.41 -5.88
C SER A 99 0.27 2.39 -5.88
N SER A 100 -0.05 1.14 -5.54
CA SER A 100 0.92 0.03 -5.60
C SER A 100 0.51 -1.06 -6.61
N GLY A 101 -0.47 -0.75 -7.46
CA GLY A 101 -0.95 -1.64 -8.51
C GLY A 101 -1.31 -0.86 -9.78
N PRO A 102 -2.12 -1.45 -10.69
CA PRO A 102 -2.58 -0.76 -11.88
C PRO A 102 -3.36 0.53 -11.54
N MET A 103 -3.08 1.61 -12.27
CA MET A 103 -3.68 2.93 -12.01
C MET A 103 -5.14 3.06 -12.52
N THR A 104 -5.81 1.96 -12.87
CA THR A 104 -7.19 1.94 -13.42
C THR A 104 -8.17 2.78 -12.59
N ASN A 105 -8.19 2.61 -11.26
CA ASN A 105 -9.11 3.36 -10.41
C ASN A 105 -8.76 4.86 -10.33
N ILE A 106 -7.47 5.20 -10.39
CA ILE A 106 -7.02 6.60 -10.40
C ILE A 106 -7.37 7.26 -11.73
N ALA A 107 -7.16 6.56 -12.85
CA ALA A 107 -7.55 7.04 -14.17
C ALA A 107 -9.07 7.27 -14.25
N LEU A 108 -9.88 6.34 -13.73
CA LEU A 108 -11.33 6.54 -13.60
C LEU A 108 -11.67 7.77 -12.74
N PHE A 109 -11.01 7.94 -11.60
CA PHE A 109 -11.20 9.10 -10.73
C PHE A 109 -10.89 10.43 -11.43
N VAL A 110 -9.78 10.49 -12.16
CA VAL A 110 -9.36 11.67 -12.91
C VAL A 110 -10.38 12.04 -13.99
N VAL A 111 -10.93 11.04 -14.70
CA VAL A 111 -11.90 11.26 -15.77
C VAL A 111 -13.27 11.65 -15.22
N VAL A 112 -13.72 11.00 -14.14
CA VAL A 112 -15.07 11.19 -13.59
C VAL A 112 -15.16 12.41 -12.67
N TYR A 113 -14.07 12.76 -11.96
CA TYR A 113 -14.02 13.88 -11.02
C TYR A 113 -12.82 14.82 -11.27
N PRO A 114 -12.70 15.41 -12.48
CA PRO A 114 -11.58 16.30 -12.80
C PRO A 114 -11.52 17.53 -11.88
N GLU A 115 -12.65 17.98 -11.33
CA GLU A 115 -12.72 19.09 -10.38
C GLU A 115 -12.07 18.78 -9.03
N LEU A 116 -11.99 17.50 -8.66
CA LEU A 116 -11.33 17.08 -7.42
C LEU A 116 -9.80 16.99 -7.54
N LEU A 117 -9.23 17.20 -8.73
CA LEU A 117 -7.78 17.16 -8.89
C LEU A 117 -7.08 18.30 -8.16
N GLU A 118 -7.73 19.44 -7.99
CA GLU A 118 -7.21 20.53 -7.16
C GLU A 118 -7.05 20.11 -5.70
N ALA A 119 -7.87 19.17 -5.22
CA ALA A 119 -7.84 18.62 -3.88
C ALA A 119 -6.78 17.51 -3.70
N VAL A 120 -6.09 17.09 -4.76
CA VAL A 120 -5.03 16.08 -4.71
C VAL A 120 -3.67 16.77 -4.68
N GLU A 121 -2.85 16.43 -3.68
CA GLU A 121 -1.49 16.97 -3.52
C GLU A 121 -0.52 16.27 -4.47
N GLU A 122 -0.52 14.92 -4.47
CA GLU A 122 0.36 14.12 -5.31
C GLU A 122 -0.17 12.69 -5.51
N PHE A 123 0.14 12.13 -6.68
CA PHE A 123 0.09 10.69 -6.93
C PHE A 123 1.49 10.09 -6.72
N VAL A 124 1.59 9.05 -5.89
CA VAL A 124 2.84 8.31 -5.65
C VAL A 124 2.65 6.88 -6.13
N SER A 125 3.51 6.40 -7.04
CA SER A 125 3.40 5.06 -7.60
C SER A 125 4.76 4.49 -7.97
N HIS A 126 4.89 3.16 -7.95
CA HIS A 126 5.99 2.47 -8.63
C HIS A 126 5.62 2.03 -10.06
N THR A 127 4.33 2.07 -10.41
CA THR A 127 3.80 1.70 -11.73
C THR A 127 3.54 2.94 -12.60
N ALA A 128 4.05 2.93 -13.84
CA ALA A 128 3.89 4.05 -14.78
C ALA A 128 2.80 3.73 -15.81
N GLN A 129 1.53 4.09 -15.56
CA GLN A 129 0.49 3.99 -16.60
C GLN A 129 -0.55 5.12 -16.52
N ILE A 130 -0.89 5.68 -17.69
CA ILE A 130 -2.04 6.55 -18.05
C ILE A 130 -2.15 7.91 -17.34
N VAL A 131 -1.79 8.05 -16.05
CA VAL A 131 -2.08 9.27 -15.26
C VAL A 131 -0.99 10.35 -15.38
N LEU A 132 -0.04 10.19 -16.31
CA LEU A 132 1.09 11.10 -16.47
C LEU A 132 0.71 12.47 -17.02
N ASP A 133 -0.41 12.58 -17.75
CA ASP A 133 -0.82 13.84 -18.39
C ASP A 133 -1.77 14.70 -17.52
N THR A 134 -1.92 14.35 -16.24
CA THR A 134 -2.76 15.12 -15.31
C THR A 134 -2.01 16.33 -14.73
N PRO A 135 -2.70 17.44 -14.38
CA PRO A 135 -2.10 18.62 -13.74
C PRO A 135 -1.80 18.42 -12.24
N VAL A 136 -1.78 17.18 -11.76
CA VAL A 136 -1.40 16.83 -10.39
C VAL A 136 0.08 16.49 -10.37
N LYS A 137 0.77 16.66 -9.24
CA LYS A 137 2.15 16.21 -9.09
C LYS A 137 2.22 14.68 -9.08
N LYS A 138 3.23 14.11 -9.74
CA LYS A 138 3.47 12.66 -9.79
C LYS A 138 4.86 12.37 -9.22
N THR A 139 4.95 11.36 -8.37
CA THR A 139 6.23 10.78 -7.97
C THR A 139 6.26 9.31 -8.38
N MET A 140 7.21 9.00 -9.26
CA MET A 140 7.50 7.64 -9.69
C MET A 140 8.65 7.05 -8.89
N ILE A 141 8.49 5.82 -8.40
CA ILE A 141 9.52 5.05 -7.70
C ILE A 141 9.85 3.84 -8.58
N PRO A 142 10.73 4.02 -9.57
CA PRO A 142 10.91 3.05 -10.65
C PRO A 142 11.62 1.77 -10.20
N LEU A 143 11.63 0.76 -11.07
CA LEU A 143 12.26 -0.55 -10.80
C LEU A 143 13.74 -0.43 -10.43
N ASN A 144 14.50 0.44 -11.08
CA ASN A 144 15.91 0.66 -10.74
C ASN A 144 16.14 1.22 -9.33
N VAL A 145 15.10 1.76 -8.68
CA VAL A 145 15.14 2.18 -7.27
C VAL A 145 14.58 1.07 -6.38
N THR A 146 13.43 0.49 -6.72
CA THR A 146 12.82 -0.55 -5.88
C THR A 146 13.65 -1.84 -5.82
N HIS A 147 14.41 -2.15 -6.88
CA HIS A 147 15.35 -3.29 -6.93
C HIS A 147 16.59 -3.09 -6.05
N THR A 148 16.77 -1.93 -5.41
CA THR A 148 17.84 -1.74 -4.41
C THR A 148 17.34 -1.92 -2.97
N ALA A 149 16.02 -2.04 -2.77
CA ALA A 149 15.40 -2.25 -1.46
C ALA A 149 15.12 -3.75 -1.24
N ILE A 150 16.16 -4.51 -0.93
CA ILE A 150 16.12 -5.97 -0.83
C ILE A 150 15.87 -6.43 0.61
N VAL A 151 14.95 -7.39 0.80
CA VAL A 151 14.83 -8.12 2.07
C VAL A 151 15.91 -9.20 2.12
N THR A 152 17.09 -8.81 2.56
CA THR A 152 18.18 -9.78 2.72
C THR A 152 17.85 -10.80 3.80
N ARG A 153 18.52 -11.96 3.77
CA ARG A 153 18.40 -12.99 4.81
C ARG A 153 18.59 -12.44 6.23
N ALA A 154 19.53 -11.52 6.43
CA ALA A 154 19.77 -10.86 7.71
C ALA A 154 18.57 -9.98 8.14
N ILE A 155 17.95 -9.26 7.20
CA ILE A 155 16.73 -8.48 7.48
C ILE A 155 15.56 -9.41 7.79
N HIS A 156 15.40 -10.51 7.05
CA HIS A 156 14.35 -11.50 7.27
C HIS A 156 14.47 -12.16 8.64
N ALA A 157 15.67 -12.53 9.05
CA ALA A 157 15.89 -13.10 10.37
C ALA A 157 15.60 -12.08 11.49
N ARG A 158 16.00 -10.81 11.32
CA ARG A 158 15.64 -9.71 12.23
C ARG A 158 14.13 -9.44 12.27
N LEU A 159 13.42 -9.59 11.15
CA LEU A 159 11.96 -9.51 11.11
C LEU A 159 11.33 -10.58 11.99
N ARG A 160 11.88 -11.81 11.98
CA ARG A 160 11.37 -12.91 12.80
C ARG A 160 11.74 -12.76 14.28
N SER A 161 12.99 -12.40 14.59
CA SER A 161 13.47 -12.17 15.95
C SER A 161 14.29 -10.86 16.06
N PRO A 162 13.66 -9.73 16.41
CA PRO A 162 14.34 -8.43 16.47
C PRO A 162 15.41 -8.33 17.56
N SER A 163 15.18 -9.04 18.68
CA SER A 163 16.04 -8.99 19.86
C SER A 163 17.20 -10.00 19.82
N SER A 164 17.22 -10.88 18.81
CA SER A 164 18.24 -11.92 18.65
C SER A 164 18.78 -11.91 17.22
N PRO A 165 19.75 -11.04 16.91
CA PRO A 165 20.34 -10.98 15.58
C PRO A 165 21.04 -12.31 15.23
N PRO A 166 21.05 -12.73 13.95
CA PRO A 166 21.75 -13.93 13.53
C PRO A 166 23.25 -13.79 13.79
N GLN A 167 23.85 -14.76 14.47
CA GLN A 167 25.30 -14.83 14.64
C GLN A 167 25.99 -15.38 13.38
N ASP A 168 25.32 -16.31 12.68
CA ASP A 168 25.76 -16.87 11.40
C ASP A 168 24.79 -16.43 10.30
N PRO A 169 25.26 -15.77 9.22
CA PRO A 169 24.41 -15.37 8.09
C PRO A 169 23.75 -16.55 7.38
N ASN A 170 24.32 -17.77 7.47
CA ASN A 170 23.80 -18.97 6.81
C ASN A 170 22.88 -19.81 7.69
N ALA A 171 22.80 -19.51 9.00
CA ALA A 171 21.93 -20.26 9.92
C ALA A 171 20.46 -20.20 9.48
N PRO A 172 19.65 -21.25 9.77
CA PRO A 172 18.21 -21.23 9.51
C PRO A 172 17.52 -20.01 10.12
N LEU A 173 16.42 -19.58 9.50
CA LEU A 173 15.62 -18.48 10.05
C LEU A 173 15.13 -18.84 11.47
N PRO A 174 15.24 -17.92 12.45
CA PRO A 174 14.82 -18.18 13.82
C PRO A 174 13.30 -18.38 13.91
N ASN A 175 12.78 -18.87 15.04
CA ASN A 175 11.33 -18.86 15.27
C ASN A 175 10.80 -17.42 15.27
N ALA A 176 9.63 -17.21 14.67
CA ALA A 176 9.01 -15.91 14.64
C ALA A 176 8.49 -15.56 16.05
N ALA A 177 8.87 -14.38 16.54
CA ALA A 177 8.49 -13.92 17.87
C ALA A 177 6.98 -13.65 18.04
N THR A 178 6.25 -13.47 16.93
CA THR A 178 4.79 -13.28 16.94
C THR A 178 4.15 -13.89 15.70
N ASN A 179 2.84 -14.17 15.77
CA ASN A 179 2.07 -14.66 14.62
C ASN A 179 2.17 -13.70 13.41
N LEU A 180 2.10 -12.39 13.64
CA LEU A 180 2.27 -11.40 12.57
C LEU A 180 3.63 -11.51 11.87
N ARG A 181 4.71 -11.72 12.63
CA ARG A 181 6.05 -11.90 12.07
C ARG A 181 6.15 -13.20 11.29
N HIS A 182 5.47 -14.25 11.74
CA HIS A 182 5.37 -15.52 11.03
C HIS A 182 4.65 -15.35 9.69
N THR A 183 3.48 -14.71 9.69
CA THR A 183 2.71 -14.38 8.48
C THR A 183 3.51 -13.55 7.48
N LEU A 184 4.17 -12.48 7.93
CA LEU A 184 5.03 -11.68 7.04
C LEU A 184 6.21 -12.50 6.52
N SER A 185 6.77 -13.39 7.35
CA SER A 185 7.87 -14.25 6.95
C SER A 185 7.48 -15.24 5.86
N THR A 186 6.31 -15.87 5.94
CA THR A 186 5.88 -16.85 4.93
C THR A 186 5.61 -16.18 3.59
N LEU A 187 5.00 -14.99 3.60
CA LEU A 187 4.83 -14.15 2.41
C LEU A 187 6.18 -13.79 1.77
N ILE A 188 7.14 -13.31 2.56
CA ILE A 188 8.47 -12.93 2.07
C ILE A 188 9.23 -14.14 1.53
N SER A 189 9.18 -15.29 2.22
CA SER A 189 9.83 -16.52 1.76
C SER A 189 9.31 -16.96 0.39
N PHE A 190 7.99 -17.03 0.21
CA PHE A 190 7.41 -17.39 -1.08
C PHE A 190 7.89 -16.45 -2.19
N PHE A 191 7.82 -15.14 -1.93
CA PHE A 191 8.21 -14.14 -2.93
C PHE A 191 9.72 -14.17 -3.23
N ALA A 192 10.55 -14.47 -2.21
CA ALA A 192 12.00 -14.64 -2.36
C ALA A 192 12.33 -15.80 -3.30
N ASP A 193 11.71 -16.97 -3.09
CA ASP A 193 11.95 -18.17 -3.89
C ASP A 193 11.56 -17.92 -5.35
N THR A 194 10.39 -17.33 -5.56
CA THR A 194 9.90 -16.98 -6.89
C THR A 194 10.78 -15.96 -7.62
N TYR A 195 11.28 -14.94 -6.91
CA TYR A 195 12.19 -13.94 -7.50
C TYR A 195 13.56 -14.50 -7.82
N LYS A 196 14.05 -15.40 -6.98
CA LYS A 196 15.28 -16.14 -7.25
C LYS A 196 15.14 -16.96 -8.52
N ASP A 197 14.07 -17.74 -8.64
CA ASP A 197 13.85 -18.65 -9.77
C ASP A 197 13.57 -17.90 -11.09
N THR A 198 12.82 -16.80 -11.02
CA THR A 198 12.41 -16.06 -12.23
C THR A 198 13.41 -15.00 -12.67
N PHE A 199 14.04 -14.30 -11.72
CA PHE A 199 14.86 -13.11 -12.00
C PHE A 199 16.30 -13.21 -11.49
N GLY A 200 16.69 -14.32 -10.84
CA GLY A 200 18.05 -14.52 -10.32
C GLY A 200 18.38 -13.69 -9.08
N PHE A 201 17.36 -13.22 -8.33
CA PHE A 201 17.54 -12.44 -7.10
C PHE A 201 17.93 -13.35 -5.93
N ASN A 202 19.22 -13.68 -5.83
CA ASN A 202 19.73 -14.62 -4.82
C ASN A 202 19.79 -14.05 -3.39
N ASP A 203 19.89 -12.74 -3.26
CA ASP A 203 20.06 -12.09 -1.95
C ASP A 203 18.72 -11.90 -1.19
N GLY A 204 17.60 -12.04 -1.89
CA GLY A 204 16.25 -11.85 -1.38
C GLY A 204 15.37 -11.00 -2.31
N PRO A 205 14.06 -10.85 -2.00
CA PRO A 205 13.14 -10.16 -2.88
C PRO A 205 13.19 -8.64 -2.68
N PRO A 206 12.89 -7.84 -3.74
CA PRO A 206 12.71 -6.40 -3.63
C PRO A 206 11.37 -6.01 -2.97
N LEU A 207 11.33 -4.83 -2.35
CA LEU A 207 10.15 -4.26 -1.68
C LEU A 207 9.52 -3.08 -2.45
N HIS A 208 8.92 -3.33 -3.61
CA HIS A 208 8.34 -2.26 -4.45
C HIS A 208 7.28 -1.44 -3.72
N ASP A 209 6.24 -2.11 -3.21
CA ASP A 209 5.07 -1.49 -2.61
C ASP A 209 5.42 -0.80 -1.29
N ALA A 210 6.17 -1.47 -0.42
CA ALA A 210 6.54 -0.93 0.88
C ALA A 210 7.44 0.30 0.74
N LEU A 211 8.36 0.32 -0.24
CA LEU A 211 9.17 1.50 -0.52
C LEU A 211 8.30 2.66 -1.01
N THR A 212 7.27 2.37 -1.80
CA THR A 212 6.31 3.36 -2.30
C THR A 212 5.52 4.02 -1.18
N VAL A 213 4.99 3.22 -0.26
CA VAL A 213 4.29 3.71 0.94
C VAL A 213 5.24 4.48 1.86
N ALA A 214 6.46 3.98 2.10
CA ALA A 214 7.44 4.65 2.94
C ALA A 214 7.80 6.04 2.40
N TYR A 215 7.99 6.17 1.08
CA TYR A 215 8.23 7.47 0.46
C TYR A 215 7.03 8.42 0.61
N GLY A 216 5.82 7.95 0.30
CA GLY A 216 4.61 8.76 0.40
C GLY A 216 4.37 9.30 1.83
N THR A 217 4.55 8.43 2.83
CA THR A 217 4.42 8.81 4.24
C THR A 217 5.50 9.79 4.69
N TYR A 218 6.78 9.54 4.35
CA TYR A 218 7.88 10.46 4.64
C TYR A 218 7.65 11.86 4.06
N ARG A 219 7.21 11.92 2.81
CA ARG A 219 6.90 13.17 2.11
C ARG A 219 5.75 13.93 2.78
N ALA A 220 4.64 13.25 3.06
CA ALA A 220 3.50 13.84 3.74
C ALA A 220 3.88 14.42 5.11
N SER A 221 4.68 13.69 5.90
CA SER A 221 5.18 14.18 7.19
C SER A 221 6.07 15.41 7.03
N ARG A 222 7.01 15.43 6.07
CA ARG A 222 7.88 16.61 5.86
C ARG A 222 7.11 17.85 5.44
N THR A 223 6.17 17.72 4.52
CA THR A 223 5.31 18.83 4.09
C THR A 223 4.50 19.38 5.27
N TYR A 224 4.00 18.49 6.13
CA TYR A 224 3.28 18.88 7.36
C TYR A 224 4.17 19.68 8.33
N PHE A 225 5.38 19.20 8.60
CA PHE A 225 6.30 19.92 9.48
C PHE A 225 6.69 21.30 8.92
N GLN A 226 6.98 21.40 7.61
CA GLN A 226 7.33 22.69 7.00
C GLN A 226 6.16 23.70 7.04
N ARG A 227 4.92 23.25 6.83
CA ARG A 227 3.74 24.13 6.91
C ARG A 227 3.48 24.62 8.34
N THR A 228 3.68 23.76 9.35
CA THR A 228 3.46 24.13 10.76
C THR A 228 4.59 25.00 11.34
N THR A 229 5.82 24.90 10.84
CA THR A 229 6.90 25.80 11.22
C THR A 229 6.74 27.18 10.58
N ASN A 230 6.31 27.24 9.32
CA ASN A 230 6.11 28.51 8.60
C ASN A 230 4.87 29.28 9.08
N SER A 231 3.84 28.62 9.64
CA SER A 231 2.69 29.30 10.24
C SER A 231 2.94 29.83 11.65
N ARG A 232 4.11 29.54 12.26
CA ARG A 232 4.49 29.98 13.61
C ARG A 232 5.46 31.17 13.63
N SER A 233 5.79 31.77 12.49
CA SER A 233 6.56 33.02 12.44
C SER A 233 5.67 34.24 12.69
N LEU A 234 5.56 34.58 13.98
CA LEU A 234 5.25 35.83 14.71
C LEU A 234 4.22 36.85 14.15
N PRO A 235 3.32 37.38 15.02
CA PRO A 235 2.63 38.64 14.75
C PRO A 235 3.63 39.79 14.71
N SER A 236 3.46 40.70 13.75
CA SER A 236 4.16 41.98 13.73
C SER A 236 3.81 42.74 15.01
N HIS A 237 4.79 42.96 15.87
CA HIS A 237 4.74 44.06 16.81
C HIS A 237 5.11 45.32 16.02
N ASP A 238 4.17 46.27 16.03
CA ASP A 238 4.27 47.62 15.46
C ASP A 238 5.54 48.37 15.92
#